data_AF-A0A2R6RQP8-F1
#
_entry.id   AF-A0A2R6RQP8-F1
#
_cell.length_a   1.000
_cell.length_b   1.000
_cell.length_c   1.000
_cell.angle_alpha   90.00
_cell.angle_beta   90.00
_cell.angle_gamma   90.00
#
_symmetry.space_group_name_H-M   'P 1'
#
loop_
_entity.id
_entity.type
_entity.pdbx_description
1 polymer ?
#
loop_
_entity_poly.entity_id
_entity_poly.type
_entity_poly.pdbx_seq_one_letter_code
_entity_poly.pdbx_strand_id
1 'polypeptide(L)'
;MVFSEVDPTLKVQWSRKNGDNVQKGLQFGKVHGRVHNIVVAERLVLNFMQRMSGIATLTKAMANAASPAYILETGKTAPGFCLVDKRAVLIGGGQNHRMGLFDMFMIKDNHISIAGGVKNALRSVDLYLEENNLHMGVEVVFSIFKVFPRFLLLFVA
;
A
#
# COMPACT_ATOMS: atom_id res chain seq x y z
N MET A 1 -17.68 1.01 10.56
CA MET A 1 -17.97 1.69 9.28
C MET A 1 -19.18 1.05 8.63
N VAL A 2 -19.09 -0.11 7.97
CA VAL A 2 -20.24 -0.73 7.24
C VAL A 2 -21.52 -0.88 8.08
N PHE A 3 -21.46 -1.42 9.30
CA PHE A 3 -22.66 -1.51 10.16
C PHE A 3 -23.30 -0.15 10.44
N SER A 4 -22.49 0.90 10.63
CA SER A 4 -22.97 2.25 10.89
C SER A 4 -23.59 2.91 9.67
N GLU A 5 -23.12 2.56 8.46
CA GLU A 5 -23.71 3.03 7.20
C GLU A 5 -25.08 2.38 6.93
N VAL A 6 -25.23 1.09 7.29
CA VAL A 6 -26.50 0.38 7.13
C VAL A 6 -27.50 0.81 8.19
N ASP A 7 -27.08 0.90 9.46
CA ASP A 7 -27.94 1.33 10.55
C ASP A 7 -27.06 1.84 11.73
N PRO A 8 -27.05 3.16 11.99
CA PRO A 8 -26.22 3.75 13.05
C PRO A 8 -26.65 3.33 14.47
N THR A 9 -27.81 2.69 14.63
CA THR A 9 -28.27 2.17 15.93
C THR A 9 -27.69 0.80 16.29
N LEU A 10 -27.02 0.11 15.35
CA LEU A 10 -26.36 -1.16 15.60
C LEU A 10 -25.20 -1.00 16.58
N LYS A 11 -25.22 -1.78 17.66
CA LYS A 11 -24.16 -1.79 18.67
C LYS A 11 -23.15 -2.88 18.35
N VAL A 12 -21.92 -2.49 18.03
CA VAL A 12 -20.82 -3.39 17.66
C VAL A 12 -19.75 -3.38 18.74
N GLN A 13 -19.34 -4.57 19.19
CA GLN A 13 -18.24 -4.76 20.15
C GLN A 13 -17.22 -5.71 19.55
N TRP A 14 -15.96 -5.26 19.44
CA TRP A 14 -14.85 -6.06 18.93
C TRP A 14 -13.97 -6.54 20.09
N SER A 15 -13.52 -7.79 20.03
CA SER A 15 -12.64 -8.39 21.05
C SER A 15 -11.14 -8.18 20.78
N ARG A 16 -10.81 -7.69 19.58
CA ARG A 16 -9.45 -7.52 19.06
C ARG A 16 -9.29 -6.21 18.32
N LYS A 17 -8.06 -5.71 18.29
CA LYS A 17 -7.64 -4.54 17.52
C LYS A 17 -7.00 -4.99 16.20
N ASN A 18 -6.89 -4.07 15.25
CA ASN A 18 -6.17 -4.33 14.01
C ASN A 18 -4.70 -4.66 14.31
N GLY A 19 -4.21 -5.76 13.72
CA GLY A 19 -2.85 -6.25 13.91
C GLY A 19 -2.72 -7.34 14.98
N ASP A 20 -3.75 -7.58 15.78
CA ASP A 20 -3.75 -8.67 16.75
C ASP A 20 -3.79 -10.04 16.04
N ASN A 21 -3.09 -11.02 16.63
CA ASN A 21 -3.18 -12.41 16.19
C ASN A 21 -4.54 -13.02 16.54
N VAL A 22 -5.10 -13.76 15.58
CA VAL A 22 -6.39 -14.46 15.71
C VAL A 22 -6.18 -15.95 15.51
N GLN A 23 -6.89 -16.76 16.30
CA GLN A 23 -6.88 -18.21 16.22
C GLN A 23 -8.28 -18.74 15.89
N LYS A 24 -8.35 -19.95 15.33
CA LYS A 24 -9.62 -20.61 15.01
C LYS A 24 -10.46 -20.76 16.29
N GLY A 25 -11.76 -20.47 16.18
CA GLY A 25 -12.71 -20.53 17.29
C GLY A 25 -12.77 -19.26 18.15
N LEU A 26 -11.93 -18.25 17.88
CA LEU A 26 -12.02 -16.97 18.57
C LEU A 26 -13.33 -16.26 18.23
N GLN A 27 -14.09 -15.86 19.24
CA GLN A 27 -15.20 -14.94 19.08
C GLN A 27 -14.67 -13.52 18.81
N PHE A 28 -14.61 -13.13 17.54
CA PHE A 28 -13.99 -11.87 17.12
C PHE A 28 -14.79 -10.63 17.56
N GLY A 29 -16.12 -10.72 17.61
CA GLY A 29 -16.97 -9.61 18.06
C GLY A 29 -18.41 -10.03 18.33
N LYS A 30 -19.20 -9.05 18.78
CA LYS A 30 -20.65 -9.15 18.99
C LYS A 30 -21.33 -7.95 18.33
N VAL A 31 -22.45 -8.20 17.68
CA VAL A 31 -23.30 -7.16 17.06
C VAL A 31 -24.71 -7.32 17.61
N HIS A 32 -25.32 -6.23 18.07
CA HIS A 32 -26.66 -6.21 18.63
C HIS A 32 -27.50 -5.13 17.95
N GLY A 33 -28.76 -5.46 17.64
CA GLY A 33 -29.70 -4.55 17.00
C GLY A 33 -30.71 -5.30 16.13
N ARG A 34 -31.31 -4.60 15.16
CA ARG A 34 -32.33 -5.18 14.28
C ARG A 34 -31.72 -6.29 13.39
N VAL A 35 -32.22 -7.52 13.52
CA VAL A 35 -31.71 -8.72 12.84
C VAL A 35 -31.58 -8.50 11.32
N HIS A 36 -32.60 -7.93 10.68
CA HIS A 36 -32.58 -7.61 9.26
C HIS A 36 -31.34 -6.80 8.85
N ASN A 37 -31.00 -5.75 9.60
CA ASN A 37 -29.90 -4.85 9.28
C ASN A 37 -28.54 -5.51 9.52
N ILE A 38 -28.46 -6.39 10.52
CA ILE A 38 -27.25 -7.19 10.77
C ILE A 38 -26.98 -8.12 9.58
N VAL A 39 -27.99 -8.87 9.10
CA VAL A 39 -27.85 -9.82 7.99
C VAL A 39 -27.53 -9.12 6.67
N VAL A 40 -28.13 -7.95 6.41
CA VAL A 40 -27.82 -7.12 5.23
C VAL A 40 -26.35 -6.70 5.21
N ALA A 41 -25.80 -6.30 6.35
CA ALA A 41 -24.42 -5.84 6.47
C ALA A 41 -23.38 -6.99 6.53
N GLU A 42 -23.78 -8.17 6.99
CA GLU A 42 -22.89 -9.27 7.38
C GLU A 42 -21.90 -9.64 6.26
N ARG A 43 -22.41 -9.99 5.07
CA ARG A 43 -21.56 -10.46 3.97
C ARG A 43 -20.53 -9.42 3.56
N LEU A 44 -20.95 -8.16 3.50
CA LEU A 44 -20.08 -7.06 3.11
C LEU A 44 -18.96 -6.86 4.14
N VAL A 45 -19.30 -6.83 5.43
CA VAL A 45 -18.33 -6.74 6.53
C VAL A 45 -17.33 -7.89 6.47
N LEU A 46 -17.81 -9.12 6.33
CA LEU A 46 -16.96 -10.31 6.30
C LEU A 46 -16.02 -10.30 5.09
N ASN A 47 -16.48 -9.86 3.92
CA ASN A 47 -15.63 -9.76 2.72
C ASN A 47 -14.46 -8.79 2.93
N PHE A 48 -14.71 -7.62 3.52
CA PHE A 48 -13.64 -6.67 3.84
C PHE A 48 -12.68 -7.22 4.89
N MET A 49 -13.22 -7.79 5.98
CA MET A 49 -12.41 -8.36 7.05
C MET A 49 -11.53 -9.49 6.54
N GLN A 50 -12.09 -10.46 5.82
CA GLN A 50 -11.34 -11.59 5.27
C GLN A 50 -10.21 -11.14 4.33
N ARG A 51 -10.50 -10.19 3.42
CA ARG A 51 -9.50 -9.64 2.51
C ARG A 51 -8.36 -8.95 3.26
N MET A 52 -8.70 -8.00 4.13
CA MET A 52 -7.68 -7.23 4.87
C MET A 52 -6.88 -8.13 5.81
N SER A 53 -7.52 -9.07 6.50
CA SER A 53 -6.84 -10.04 7.35
C SER A 53 -5.89 -10.93 6.54
N GLY A 54 -6.32 -11.43 5.38
CA GLY A 54 -5.46 -12.25 4.51
C GLY A 54 -4.20 -11.51 4.06
N ILE A 55 -4.34 -10.25 3.61
CA ILE A 55 -3.21 -9.40 3.23
C ILE A 55 -2.30 -9.15 4.45
N ALA A 56 -2.86 -8.73 5.59
CA ALA A 56 -2.07 -8.42 6.79
C ALA A 56 -1.30 -9.65 7.32
N THR A 57 -1.93 -10.83 7.33
CA THR A 57 -1.29 -12.08 7.76
C THR A 57 -0.12 -12.45 6.85
N LEU A 58 -0.28 -12.36 5.53
CA LEU A 58 0.80 -12.66 4.59
C LEU A 58 1.94 -11.64 4.69
N THR A 59 1.61 -10.35 4.76
CA THR A 59 2.59 -9.29 4.95
C THR A 59 3.38 -9.48 6.25
N LYS A 60 2.73 -9.89 7.34
CA LYS A 60 3.41 -10.14 8.62
C LYS A 60 4.45 -11.26 8.51
N ALA A 61 4.12 -12.34 7.81
CA ALA A 61 5.05 -13.43 7.56
C ALA A 61 6.26 -12.94 6.73
N MET A 62 6.02 -12.17 5.66
CA MET A 62 7.08 -11.61 4.82
C MET A 62 7.96 -10.60 5.57
N ALA A 63 7.36 -9.68 6.33
CA ALA A 63 8.08 -8.66 7.09
C ALA A 63 8.96 -9.27 8.18
N ASN A 64 8.46 -10.30 8.88
CA ASN A 64 9.26 -11.03 9.86
C ASN A 64 10.46 -11.73 9.20
N ALA A 65 10.27 -12.33 8.02
CA ALA A 65 11.33 -13.01 7.28
C ALA A 65 12.36 -12.05 6.64
N ALA A 66 11.95 -10.83 6.32
CA ALA A 66 12.80 -9.83 5.68
C ALA A 66 13.66 -9.01 6.66
N SER A 67 13.39 -9.08 7.97
CA SER A 67 14.09 -8.27 8.97
C SER A 67 15.62 -8.44 8.88
N PRO A 68 16.41 -7.34 8.88
CA PRO A 68 16.03 -5.95 9.19
C PRO A 68 15.50 -5.12 8.02
N ALA A 69 15.34 -5.69 6.82
CA ALA A 69 14.77 -4.99 5.68
C ALA A 69 13.26 -4.79 5.82
N TYR A 70 12.73 -3.81 5.09
CA TYR A 70 11.30 -3.52 5.05
C TYR A 70 10.64 -4.11 3.81
N ILE A 71 9.38 -4.54 3.98
CA ILE A 71 8.50 -4.94 2.88
C ILE A 71 7.68 -3.74 2.46
N LEU A 72 7.75 -3.41 1.17
CA LEU A 72 7.02 -2.31 0.53
C LEU A 72 5.93 -2.87 -0.39
N GLU A 73 4.72 -2.33 -0.32
CA GLU A 73 3.68 -2.64 -1.30
C GLU A 73 3.80 -1.80 -2.56
N THR A 74 3.00 -2.14 -3.57
CA THR A 74 3.09 -1.52 -4.90
C THR A 74 1.75 -0.93 -5.32
N GLY A 75 1.72 -0.30 -6.50
CA GLY A 75 0.49 0.11 -7.16
C GLY A 75 -0.32 -1.05 -7.76
N LYS A 76 0.12 -2.31 -7.63
CA LYS A 76 -0.59 -3.50 -8.11
C LYS A 76 -1.67 -3.94 -7.11
N THR A 77 -2.64 -3.08 -6.86
CA THR A 77 -3.76 -3.33 -5.95
C THR A 77 -5.03 -3.69 -6.72
N ALA A 78 -6.05 -4.21 -6.04
CA ALA A 78 -7.32 -4.46 -6.72
C ALA A 78 -8.00 -3.12 -7.09
N PRO A 79 -8.59 -3.01 -8.29
CA PRO A 79 -9.29 -1.80 -8.70
C PRO A 79 -10.36 -1.38 -7.68
N GLY A 80 -10.33 -0.11 -7.25
CA GLY A 80 -11.25 0.43 -6.23
C GLY A 80 -10.88 0.10 -4.78
N PHE A 81 -9.88 -0.76 -4.53
CA PHE A 81 -9.49 -1.19 -3.17
C PHE A 81 -8.09 -0.75 -2.76
N CYS A 82 -7.42 0.12 -3.54
CA CYS A 82 -6.04 0.54 -3.26
C CYS A 82 -5.82 0.98 -1.80
N LEU A 83 -6.69 1.85 -1.27
CA LEU A 83 -6.59 2.32 0.12
C LEU A 83 -6.72 1.18 1.15
N VAL A 84 -7.65 0.26 0.90
CA VAL A 84 -7.96 -0.87 1.79
C VAL A 84 -6.79 -1.85 1.81
N ASP A 85 -6.28 -2.20 0.63
CA ASP A 85 -5.15 -3.13 0.47
C ASP A 85 -3.89 -2.58 1.12
N LYS A 86 -3.55 -1.31 0.86
CA LYS A 86 -2.38 -0.66 1.47
C LYS A 86 -2.51 -0.53 2.98
N ARG A 87 -3.71 -0.22 3.49
CA ARG A 87 -3.96 -0.19 4.93
C ARG A 87 -3.73 -1.56 5.56
N ALA A 88 -4.12 -2.64 4.89
CA ALA A 88 -3.89 -4.00 5.37
C ALA A 88 -2.40 -4.36 5.40
N VAL A 89 -1.60 -3.92 4.42
CA VAL A 89 -0.13 -4.07 4.44
C VAL A 89 0.48 -3.38 5.66
N LEU A 90 0.09 -2.13 5.94
CA LEU A 90 0.57 -1.41 7.13
C LEU A 90 0.21 -2.14 8.43
N ILE A 91 -1.02 -2.67 8.54
CA ILE A 91 -1.44 -3.48 9.70
C ILE A 91 -0.59 -4.74 9.86
N GLY A 92 -0.18 -5.37 8.74
CA GLY A 92 0.72 -6.52 8.72
C GLY A 92 2.18 -6.19 9.06
N GLY A 93 2.55 -4.92 9.21
CA GLY A 93 3.93 -4.48 9.48
C GLY A 93 4.78 -4.25 8.24
N GLY A 94 4.17 -4.16 7.05
CA GLY A 94 4.83 -3.58 5.88
C GLY A 94 4.81 -2.05 5.93
N GLN A 95 5.44 -1.40 4.95
CA GLN A 95 5.50 0.05 4.82
C GLN A 95 5.00 0.51 3.46
N ASN A 96 4.36 1.68 3.44
CA ASN A 96 3.88 2.27 2.20
C ASN A 96 5.01 2.70 1.27
N HIS A 97 4.93 2.35 -0.01
CA HIS A 97 5.85 2.84 -1.04
C HIS A 97 5.42 4.23 -1.53
N ARG A 98 4.47 4.30 -2.47
CA ARG A 98 3.80 5.53 -2.90
C ARG A 98 2.32 5.30 -3.08
N MET A 99 1.47 6.27 -2.73
CA MET A 99 0.02 6.12 -2.83
C MET A 99 -0.48 6.12 -4.28
N GLY A 100 0.12 6.94 -5.13
CA GLY A 100 -0.25 7.08 -6.53
C GLY A 100 0.83 7.77 -7.34
N LEU A 101 0.50 8.15 -8.57
CA LEU A 101 1.42 8.87 -9.46
C LEU A 101 1.72 10.31 -8.99
N PHE A 102 0.87 10.86 -8.11
CA PHE A 102 0.97 12.21 -7.57
C PHE A 102 1.89 12.32 -6.34
N ASP A 103 2.36 11.20 -5.80
CA ASP A 103 3.05 11.16 -4.51
C ASP A 103 4.58 11.21 -4.68
N MET A 104 5.08 10.54 -5.73
CA MET A 104 6.51 10.41 -5.99
C MET A 104 6.77 10.09 -7.46
N PHE A 105 7.81 10.70 -8.04
CA PHE A 105 8.29 10.37 -9.37
C PHE A 105 8.99 9.01 -9.37
N MET A 106 8.65 8.18 -10.35
CA MET A 106 9.32 6.89 -10.58
C MET A 106 9.78 6.81 -12.03
N ILE A 107 11.06 7.10 -12.24
CA ILE A 107 11.71 7.08 -13.54
C ILE A 107 12.05 5.63 -13.89
N LYS A 108 11.30 5.07 -14.84
CA LYS A 108 11.57 3.75 -15.45
C LYS A 108 12.40 3.86 -16.74
N ASP A 109 12.91 2.71 -17.20
CA ASP A 109 13.63 2.54 -18.48
C ASP A 109 13.00 3.30 -19.67
N ASN A 110 11.66 3.30 -19.80
CA ASN A 110 10.98 4.00 -20.89
C ASN A 110 11.22 5.51 -20.86
N HIS A 111 11.18 6.13 -19.66
CA HIS A 111 11.42 7.56 -19.50
C HIS A 111 12.88 7.90 -19.77
N ILE A 112 13.81 7.05 -19.34
CA ILE A 112 15.25 7.19 -19.59
C ILE A 112 15.52 7.16 -21.10
N SER A 113 14.89 6.23 -21.82
CA SER A 113 15.01 6.11 -23.28
C SER A 113 14.48 7.34 -24.00
N ILE A 114 13.34 7.89 -23.56
CA ILE A 114 12.73 9.09 -24.16
C ILE A 114 13.59 10.32 -23.88
N ALA A 115 14.14 10.46 -22.67
CA ALA A 115 15.01 11.58 -22.30
C ALA A 115 16.42 11.49 -22.89
N GLY A 116 16.79 10.37 -23.52
CA GLY A 116 18.14 10.15 -24.05
C GLY A 116 19.21 9.94 -22.98
N GLY A 117 18.83 9.49 -21.78
CA GLY A 117 19.74 9.20 -20.67
C GLY A 117 19.21 9.63 -19.31
N VAL A 118 19.78 9.07 -18.25
CA VAL A 118 19.28 9.28 -16.88
C VAL A 118 19.50 10.71 -16.40
N LYS A 119 20.64 11.32 -16.74
CA LYS A 119 20.92 12.72 -16.37
C LYS A 119 19.88 13.69 -16.96
N ASN A 120 19.46 13.46 -18.20
CA ASN A 120 18.43 14.26 -18.84
C ASN A 120 17.06 14.02 -18.20
N ALA A 121 16.72 12.76 -17.90
CA ALA A 121 15.46 12.43 -17.23
C ALA A 121 15.35 13.09 -15.85
N LEU A 122 16.43 13.08 -15.05
CA LEU A 122 16.48 13.76 -13.75
C LEU A 122 16.35 15.27 -13.92
N ARG A 123 17.11 15.88 -14.84
CA ARG A 123 17.01 17.32 -15.11
C ARG A 123 15.60 17.75 -15.50
N SER A 124 14.90 16.95 -16.31
CA SER A 124 13.50 17.23 -16.67
C SER A 124 12.57 17.19 -15.47
N VAL A 125 12.81 16.29 -14.51
CA VAL A 125 12.05 16.23 -13.26
C VAL A 125 12.37 17.43 -12.37
N ASP A 126 13.65 17.80 -12.22
CA ASP A 126 14.07 18.95 -11.43
C ASP A 126 13.42 20.25 -11.92
N LEU A 127 13.47 20.50 -13.24
CA LEU A 127 12.81 21.65 -13.86
C LEU A 127 11.30 21.67 -13.58
N TYR A 128 10.63 20.52 -13.72
CA TYR A 128 9.20 20.42 -13.45
C TYR A 128 8.88 20.71 -11.97
N LEU A 129 9.71 20.23 -11.04
CA LEU A 129 9.54 20.47 -9.61
C LEU A 129 9.74 21.95 -9.27
N GLU A 130 10.75 22.61 -9.85
CA GLU A 130 11.02 24.04 -9.66
C GLU A 130 9.91 24.93 -10.23
N GLU A 131 9.50 24.68 -11.48
CA GLU A 131 8.46 25.46 -12.17
C GLU A 131 7.10 25.41 -11.44
N ASN A 132 6.80 24.27 -10.81
CA ASN A 132 5.55 24.06 -10.09
C ASN A 132 5.67 24.26 -8.57
N ASN A 133 6.87 24.60 -8.07
CA ASN A 133 7.17 24.75 -6.65
C ASN A 133 6.74 23.51 -5.82
N LEU A 134 7.10 22.32 -6.29
CA LEU A 134 6.74 21.02 -5.71
C LEU A 134 7.94 20.37 -5.03
N HIS A 135 7.69 19.70 -3.90
CA HIS A 135 8.69 18.91 -3.18
C HIS A 135 8.23 17.46 -3.08
N MET A 136 8.77 16.61 -3.96
CA MET A 136 8.43 15.18 -4.03
C MET A 136 9.69 14.34 -4.18
N GLY A 137 9.63 13.09 -3.72
CA GLY A 137 10.72 12.13 -3.93
C GLY A 137 10.86 11.73 -5.40
N VAL A 138 12.05 11.30 -5.77
CA VAL A 138 12.37 10.75 -7.10
C VAL A 138 13.07 9.41 -6.94
N GLU A 139 12.48 8.36 -7.52
CA GLU A 139 13.08 7.02 -7.59
C GLU A 139 13.41 6.68 -9.03
N VAL A 140 14.61 6.11 -9.27
CA VAL A 140 15.02 5.63 -10.59
C VAL A 140 15.09 4.11 -10.57
N VAL A 141 14.27 3.48 -11.41
CA VAL A 141 14.23 2.03 -11.58
C VAL A 141 14.88 1.68 -12.92
N PHE A 142 15.99 0.95 -12.85
CA PHE A 142 16.76 0.54 -14.03
C PHE A 142 17.04 -0.97 -14.03
N SER A 143 17.09 -1.54 -15.23
CA SER A 143 17.52 -2.92 -15.44
C SER A 143 19.04 -2.98 -15.64
N ILE A 144 19.76 -3.72 -14.78
CA ILE A 144 21.24 -3.81 -14.75
C ILE A 144 21.86 -4.07 -16.13
N PHE A 145 21.23 -4.92 -16.96
CA PHE A 145 21.75 -5.29 -18.26
C PHE A 145 21.87 -4.13 -19.28
N LYS A 146 21.27 -2.96 -19.04
CA LYS A 146 21.28 -1.83 -19.98
C LYS A 146 22.15 -0.63 -19.57
N VAL A 147 22.53 -0.50 -18.29
CA VAL A 147 22.99 0.81 -17.76
C VAL A 147 24.27 0.73 -16.91
N PHE A 148 24.69 -0.46 -16.48
CA PHE A 148 25.71 -0.60 -15.42
C PHE A 148 27.08 0.07 -15.69
N PRO A 149 27.70 0.03 -16.88
CA PRO A 149 29.03 0.63 -17.05
C PRO A 149 29.04 2.17 -16.98
N ARG A 150 27.89 2.85 -17.08
CA ARG A 150 27.80 4.32 -17.05
C ARG A 150 27.34 4.90 -15.71
N PHE A 151 26.74 4.10 -14.83
CA PHE A 151 26.04 4.60 -13.65
C PHE A 151 26.95 4.79 -12.42
N LEU A 152 27.97 3.94 -12.27
CA LEU A 152 28.89 4.00 -11.12
C LEU A 152 29.73 5.29 -11.10
N LEU A 153 30.00 5.88 -12.27
CA LEU A 153 30.77 7.12 -12.41
C LEU A 153 30.04 8.38 -11.92
N LEU A 154 28.71 8.35 -11.79
CA LEU A 154 27.94 9.54 -11.37
C LEU A 154 27.72 9.64 -9.85
N PHE A 155 27.93 8.56 -9.09
CA PHE A 155 27.78 8.55 -7.64
C PHE A 155 29.13 8.57 -6.88
N VAL A 156 30.26 8.46 -7.61
CA VAL A 156 31.63 8.44 -7.04
C VAL A 156 32.41 9.72 -7.39
N ALA A 157 31.79 10.71 -8.06
CA ALA A 157 32.40 11.99 -8.40
C ALA A 157 31.73 13.15 -7.65
#